data_AF-A0A2V7K0H7-F1
#
_entry.id   AF-A0A2V7K0H7-F1
#
_cell.length_a   1.000
_cell.length_b   1.000
_cell.length_c   1.000
_cell.angle_alpha   90.00
_cell.angle_beta   90.00
_cell.angle_gamma   90.00
#
_symmetry.space_group_name_H-M   'P 1'
#
loop_
_entity.id
_entity.type
_entity.pdbx_description
1 polymer ?
#
loop_
_entity_poly.entity_id
_entity_poly.type
_entity_poly.pdbx_seq_one_letter_code
_entity_poly.pdbx_strand_id
1 'polypeptide(L)'
;MPIVSAPRRKPGKRAARPKVREPRREPITKLTRSGPKSGFDQLAGRPSRSYMNCLPFTRSPAMHPMTRSRAPLLLSLLVVAAACTIRVIQPAAAPAPGGGPKPDSAKKDLPWKPFAEVTKDARVSTGLFTAYLKRENAYLALKPEQLDHDYLMVTELSQGIGELGIDGGSDVRSDLVRFHRSGDHVELWVVNPYATATPNTPMARTVAYSFGHSVAQSFPIASIRDTTNEVLVDLVPFLVSDWVDLGGYFQFFSQVTPMQGPGPMFDKERSSFQSLRMFPTNTEAEARLTFRTSRSLGMDMVPDYRWIPVGVHYSILELPATPMRPRYADDRVGYFVSAMKNFSRDTAETFFVRYVNRWRLEKKDPSAAVSDPVKPIVYYLDRTIPLEWRPYVRDGILEWNRAFEEAGIRNAIQVLDAPDDTLWSAEDARYSTVRWMANNAFTYAIGPSD
;
A
#
# COMPACT_ATOMS: atom_id res chain seq x y z
N MET A 1 -43.84 -21.28 53.17
CA MET A 1 -45.20 -21.86 53.32
C MET A 1 -46.21 -20.75 53.13
N PRO A 2 -47.38 -20.93 52.46
CA PRO A 2 -47.87 -22.04 51.62
C PRO A 2 -48.04 -21.58 50.14
N ILE A 3 -47.87 -22.38 49.07
CA ILE A 3 -48.65 -23.51 48.50
C ILE A 3 -50.16 -23.25 48.39
N VAL A 4 -50.67 -23.01 47.17
CA VAL A 4 -52.01 -23.43 46.65
C VAL A 4 -51.97 -23.38 45.10
N SER A 5 -51.57 -24.46 44.41
CA SER A 5 -52.40 -25.45 43.71
C SER A 5 -53.08 -25.00 42.40
N ALA A 6 -52.68 -25.64 41.29
CA ALA A 6 -53.39 -25.65 40.01
C ALA A 6 -54.65 -26.54 40.06
N PRO A 7 -55.65 -26.28 39.18
CA PRO A 7 -56.56 -27.31 38.72
C PRO A 7 -56.46 -27.60 37.21
N ARG A 8 -56.82 -28.85 36.89
CA ARG A 8 -56.67 -29.58 35.63
C ARG A 8 -57.60 -29.14 34.49
N ARG A 9 -57.15 -29.43 33.27
CA ARG A 9 -57.81 -29.33 31.94
C ARG A 9 -59.17 -30.03 31.83
N LYS A 10 -60.03 -29.48 30.94
CA LYS A 10 -60.94 -30.21 30.04
C LYS A 10 -60.98 -29.53 28.64
N PRO A 11 -61.41 -30.23 27.57
CA PRO A 11 -60.72 -30.21 26.27
C PRO A 11 -61.27 -29.20 25.26
N GLY A 12 -60.38 -28.41 24.66
CA GLY A 12 -60.67 -27.49 23.55
C GLY A 12 -60.35 -28.13 22.19
N LYS A 13 -61.34 -28.05 21.30
CA LYS A 13 -61.45 -28.61 19.95
C LYS A 13 -60.17 -28.53 19.09
N ARG A 14 -59.86 -29.63 18.39
CA ARG A 14 -58.89 -29.71 17.28
C ARG A 14 -59.25 -28.70 16.19
N ALA A 15 -58.39 -27.72 15.94
CA ALA A 15 -58.38 -26.95 14.71
C ALA A 15 -57.47 -27.64 13.69
N ALA A 16 -57.99 -27.86 12.48
CA ALA A 16 -57.35 -28.58 11.39
C ALA A 16 -56.14 -27.80 10.84
N ARG A 17 -55.05 -28.52 10.55
CA ARG A 17 -53.92 -28.02 9.76
C ARG A 17 -54.38 -27.76 8.32
N PRO A 18 -54.05 -26.63 7.69
CA PRO A 18 -54.28 -26.43 6.27
C PRO A 18 -53.29 -27.28 5.45
N LYS A 19 -53.82 -28.07 4.51
CA LYS A 19 -53.05 -28.81 3.50
C LYS A 19 -52.39 -27.81 2.55
N VAL A 20 -51.06 -27.83 2.49
CA VAL A 20 -50.28 -27.21 1.41
C VAL A 20 -50.54 -27.99 0.13
N ARG A 21 -50.90 -27.28 -0.94
CA ARG A 21 -51.26 -27.82 -2.26
C ARG A 21 -49.97 -27.92 -3.09
N GLU A 22 -49.56 -29.14 -3.46
CA GLU A 22 -48.48 -29.35 -4.44
C GLU A 22 -48.90 -28.83 -5.83
N PRO A 23 -47.99 -28.23 -6.62
CA PRO A 23 -48.28 -27.83 -7.98
C PRO A 23 -48.29 -29.06 -8.92
N ARG A 24 -49.38 -29.20 -9.69
CA ARG A 24 -49.53 -30.20 -10.75
C ARG A 24 -48.58 -29.92 -11.92
N ARG A 25 -47.88 -30.96 -12.38
CA ARG A 25 -47.21 -30.98 -13.69
C ARG A 25 -48.25 -31.20 -14.78
N GLU A 26 -48.32 -30.31 -15.77
CA GLU A 26 -49.08 -30.53 -17.00
C GLU A 26 -48.17 -30.99 -18.16
N PRO A 27 -48.65 -31.87 -19.05
CA PRO A 27 -47.86 -32.41 -20.15
C PRO A 27 -47.89 -31.50 -21.39
N ILE A 28 -46.70 -31.27 -21.98
CA ILE A 28 -46.54 -30.52 -23.22
C ILE A 28 -47.04 -31.37 -24.40
N THR A 29 -48.07 -30.89 -25.09
CA THR A 29 -48.59 -31.48 -26.34
C THR A 29 -48.21 -30.62 -27.53
N LYS A 30 -47.81 -31.29 -28.62
CA LYS A 30 -47.35 -30.74 -29.90
C LYS A 30 -48.38 -29.84 -30.58
N LEU A 31 -47.94 -28.71 -31.15
CA LEU A 31 -48.62 -28.03 -32.25
C LEU A 31 -47.67 -27.86 -33.44
N THR A 32 -48.19 -28.11 -34.63
CA THR A 32 -47.53 -28.10 -35.95
C THR A 32 -48.05 -26.97 -36.85
N ARG A 33 -47.22 -26.58 -37.84
CA ARG A 33 -47.43 -25.74 -39.07
C ARG A 33 -47.36 -24.21 -38.85
N SER A 34 -46.77 -23.37 -39.72
CA SER A 34 -46.22 -23.51 -41.10
C SER A 34 -45.51 -22.22 -41.58
N GLY A 35 -44.27 -22.33 -42.11
CA GLY A 35 -43.59 -21.55 -43.21
C GLY A 35 -43.40 -20.01 -43.13
N PRO A 36 -42.51 -19.37 -43.96
CA PRO A 36 -41.65 -19.92 -45.02
C PRO A 36 -40.12 -19.67 -44.86
N LYS A 37 -39.35 -20.28 -45.76
CA LYS A 37 -37.89 -20.41 -45.81
C LYS A 37 -37.18 -19.25 -46.53
N SER A 38 -36.01 -18.87 -46.01
CA SER A 38 -34.79 -18.49 -46.76
C SER A 38 -33.67 -18.40 -45.70
N GLY A 39 -32.66 -19.26 -45.62
CA GLY A 39 -31.74 -19.69 -46.65
C GLY A 39 -30.39 -19.07 -46.32
N PHE A 40 -29.56 -19.74 -45.50
CA PHE A 40 -28.11 -19.50 -45.40
C PHE A 40 -27.50 -20.65 -44.61
N ASP A 41 -27.06 -21.66 -45.33
CA ASP A 41 -26.16 -22.70 -44.82
C ASP A 41 -25.12 -22.95 -45.91
N GLN A 42 -24.04 -22.17 -45.86
CA GLN A 42 -22.74 -22.44 -46.47
C GLN A 42 -21.80 -21.28 -46.14
N LEU A 43 -20.86 -21.51 -45.23
CA LEU A 43 -19.43 -21.30 -45.44
C LEU A 43 -18.68 -21.49 -44.10
N ALA A 44 -18.16 -22.70 -43.94
CA ALA A 44 -17.04 -22.95 -43.06
C ALA A 44 -15.82 -22.14 -43.53
N GLY A 45 -15.16 -21.41 -42.63
CA GLY A 45 -13.86 -20.80 -42.94
C GLY A 45 -13.43 -19.64 -42.05
N ARG A 46 -12.65 -19.98 -41.00
CA ARG A 46 -11.60 -19.18 -40.33
C ARG A 46 -11.99 -18.18 -39.21
N PRO A 47 -11.16 -18.10 -38.15
CA PRO A 47 -11.40 -17.26 -36.98
C PRO A 47 -10.95 -15.81 -37.21
N SER A 48 -11.80 -14.86 -36.84
CA SER A 48 -11.51 -13.43 -36.84
C SER A 48 -10.61 -13.05 -35.67
N ARG A 49 -9.34 -12.74 -35.96
CA ARG A 49 -8.46 -11.93 -35.12
C ARG A 49 -8.85 -10.46 -35.28
N SER A 50 -9.28 -9.80 -34.21
CA SER A 50 -9.35 -8.34 -34.16
C SER A 50 -7.94 -7.80 -33.88
N TYR A 51 -7.30 -7.28 -34.93
CA TYR A 51 -6.11 -6.46 -34.85
C TYR A 51 -6.54 -4.99 -34.73
N MET A 52 -6.09 -4.32 -33.66
CA MET A 52 -6.04 -2.87 -33.61
C MET A 52 -4.96 -2.39 -34.60
N ASN A 53 -5.38 -1.63 -35.60
CA ASN A 53 -4.53 -1.05 -36.62
C ASN A 53 -3.59 0.02 -36.02
N CYS A 54 -2.28 -0.19 -36.21
CA CYS A 54 -1.31 0.89 -36.28
C CYS A 54 -1.50 1.65 -37.60
N LEU A 55 -1.64 2.97 -37.53
CA LEU A 55 -1.46 3.84 -38.69
C LEU A 55 0.01 4.28 -38.80
N PRO A 56 0.60 4.30 -40.00
CA PRO A 56 1.97 4.75 -40.23
C PRO A 56 2.02 6.27 -40.38
N PHE A 57 2.93 6.93 -39.65
CA PHE A 57 3.27 8.33 -39.90
C PHE A 57 4.17 8.44 -41.13
N THR A 58 3.77 9.29 -42.06
CA THR A 58 4.42 9.57 -43.35
C THR A 58 5.65 10.47 -43.24
N ARG A 59 6.59 10.24 -44.16
CA ARG A 59 7.86 10.94 -44.41
C ARG A 59 7.77 12.46 -44.60
N SER A 60 8.87 13.14 -44.23
CA SER A 60 9.37 14.39 -44.85
C SER A 60 10.91 14.46 -44.73
N PRO A 61 11.62 15.35 -45.47
CA PRO A 61 12.66 14.94 -46.43
C PRO A 61 14.12 15.08 -45.98
N ALA A 62 15.00 14.58 -46.85
CA ALA A 62 16.45 14.44 -46.72
C ALA A 62 17.22 15.77 -46.62
N MET A 63 18.27 15.78 -45.79
CA MET A 63 19.38 16.75 -45.85
C MET A 63 20.69 16.05 -46.21
N HIS A 64 21.46 16.71 -47.07
CA HIS A 64 22.76 16.30 -47.63
C HIS A 64 23.92 16.40 -46.61
N PRO A 65 25.07 15.75 -46.89
CA PRO A 65 26.14 15.56 -45.92
C PRO A 65 27.11 16.74 -45.88
N MET A 66 27.58 17.09 -44.69
CA MET A 66 28.72 18.00 -44.50
C MET A 66 29.94 17.25 -43.99
N THR A 67 31.04 17.50 -44.70
CA THR A 67 32.36 16.89 -44.62
C THR A 67 33.13 17.24 -43.35
N ARG A 68 33.94 16.26 -42.91
CA ARG A 68 34.96 16.35 -41.85
C ARG A 68 36.02 17.41 -42.19
N SER A 69 36.46 18.17 -41.18
CA SER A 69 37.84 18.67 -41.11
C SER A 69 38.34 18.65 -39.67
N ARG A 70 39.61 18.24 -39.52
CA ARG A 70 40.36 18.05 -38.28
C ARG A 70 41.19 19.32 -37.99
N ALA A 71 41.25 19.77 -36.74
CA ALA A 71 42.40 20.50 -36.21
C ALA A 71 42.44 20.41 -34.67
N PRO A 72 43.63 20.42 -34.03
CA PRO A 72 43.84 19.97 -32.66
C PRO A 72 43.83 21.12 -31.65
N LEU A 73 43.40 20.87 -30.40
CA LEU A 73 43.63 21.78 -29.29
C LEU A 73 44.80 21.26 -28.44
N LEU A 74 45.83 22.10 -28.35
CA LEU A 74 47.08 21.91 -27.63
C LEU A 74 46.92 22.13 -26.12
N LEU A 75 47.73 21.35 -25.42
CA LEU A 75 48.05 21.37 -24.00
C LEU A 75 48.70 22.71 -23.58
N SER A 76 48.27 23.28 -22.45
CA SER A 76 49.12 24.19 -21.68
C SER A 76 48.83 24.07 -20.18
N LEU A 77 49.76 23.40 -19.49
CA LEU A 77 49.98 23.49 -18.05
C LEU A 77 50.36 24.93 -17.68
N LEU A 78 49.79 25.45 -16.58
CA LEU A 78 50.39 26.57 -15.84
C LEU A 78 50.40 26.26 -14.35
N VAL A 79 51.62 26.11 -13.87
CA VAL A 79 52.04 26.02 -12.47
C VAL A 79 51.84 27.38 -11.81
N VAL A 80 51.17 27.45 -10.67
CA VAL A 80 51.35 28.56 -9.71
C VAL A 80 51.75 27.96 -8.37
N ALA A 81 53.01 28.23 -8.03
CA ALA A 81 53.63 27.88 -6.77
C ALA A 81 53.26 28.88 -5.66
N ALA A 82 53.03 28.32 -4.47
CA ALA A 82 53.37 28.81 -3.14
C ALA A 82 53.33 30.33 -2.83
N ALA A 83 52.40 30.70 -1.94
CA ALA A 83 52.64 31.71 -0.91
C ALA A 83 51.82 31.37 0.36
N CYS A 84 52.31 30.40 1.14
CA CYS A 84 51.89 30.22 2.53
C CYS A 84 52.43 31.41 3.35
N THR A 85 51.57 32.37 3.67
CA THR A 85 51.88 33.36 4.72
C THR A 85 51.37 32.81 6.05
N ILE A 86 52.31 32.31 6.86
CA ILE A 86 52.10 31.97 8.26
C ILE A 86 51.81 33.30 8.99
N ARG A 87 50.55 33.55 9.35
CA ARG A 87 50.24 34.54 10.39
C ARG A 87 50.63 33.96 11.74
N VAL A 88 51.75 34.44 12.29
CA VAL A 88 52.08 34.27 13.70
C VAL A 88 51.03 35.01 14.52
N ILE A 89 50.11 34.26 15.14
CA ILE A 89 49.18 34.80 16.13
C ILE A 89 50.00 35.03 17.40
N GLN A 90 50.21 36.29 17.78
CA GLN A 90 50.73 36.63 19.10
C GLN A 90 49.72 36.19 20.17
N PRO A 91 50.15 35.54 21.26
CA PRO A 91 49.26 35.23 22.37
C PRO A 91 48.86 36.52 23.09
N ALA A 92 47.56 36.76 23.21
CA ALA A 92 47.01 37.84 24.02
C ALA A 92 47.28 37.61 25.51
N ALA A 93 47.54 38.69 26.25
CA ALA A 93 47.84 38.68 27.68
C ALA A 93 46.67 38.12 28.52
N ALA A 94 47.02 37.35 29.55
CA ALA A 94 46.08 36.73 30.48
C ALA A 94 45.34 37.78 31.35
N PRO A 95 44.01 37.66 31.54
CA PRO A 95 43.30 38.43 32.55
C PRO A 95 43.49 37.83 33.96
N ALA A 96 43.52 38.70 34.97
CA ALA A 96 43.64 38.38 36.39
C ALA A 96 42.44 37.57 36.93
N PRO A 97 42.60 36.79 38.02
CA PRO A 97 41.57 35.90 38.52
C PRO A 97 40.54 36.65 39.36
N GLY A 98 39.28 36.66 38.91
CA GLY A 98 38.16 37.22 39.67
C GLY A 98 36.84 36.57 39.31
N GLY A 99 36.22 35.92 40.30
CA GLY A 99 34.79 35.57 40.33
C GLY A 99 34.37 34.38 39.46
N GLY A 100 34.36 33.17 40.04
CA GLY A 100 33.79 31.99 39.39
C GLY A 100 32.30 32.17 39.06
N PRO A 101 31.86 31.89 37.82
CA PRO A 101 30.44 31.83 37.50
C PRO A 101 29.80 30.62 38.19
N LYS A 102 28.65 30.83 38.84
CA LYS A 102 27.70 29.74 39.13
C LYS A 102 27.39 29.01 37.81
N PRO A 103 27.17 27.68 37.83
CA PRO A 103 26.77 26.96 36.64
C PRO A 103 25.32 27.35 36.30
N ASP A 104 25.17 28.44 35.55
CA ASP A 104 23.99 28.61 34.71
C ASP A 104 24.04 27.45 33.70
N SER A 105 23.10 26.53 33.85
CA SER A 105 22.81 25.52 32.84
C SER A 105 22.59 26.24 31.52
N ALA A 106 23.61 26.24 30.68
CA ALA A 106 23.53 26.76 29.33
C ALA A 106 22.32 26.09 28.67
N LYS A 107 21.26 26.87 28.42
CA LYS A 107 20.24 26.50 27.45
C LYS A 107 21.00 26.39 26.14
N LYS A 108 21.38 25.15 25.81
CA LYS A 108 21.92 24.80 24.52
C LYS A 108 20.87 25.29 23.52
N ASP A 109 21.25 26.21 22.63
CA ASP A 109 20.40 26.61 21.49
C ASP A 109 20.22 25.38 20.60
N LEU A 110 19.29 24.52 21.02
CA LEU A 110 18.90 23.33 20.30
C LEU A 110 17.91 23.79 19.22
N PRO A 111 18.02 23.29 17.98
CA PRO A 111 17.07 23.62 16.93
C PRO A 111 15.67 23.03 17.18
N TRP A 112 15.52 22.20 18.24
CA TRP A 112 14.28 21.56 18.66
C TRP A 112 13.93 21.85 20.12
N LYS A 113 12.66 21.63 20.46
CA LYS A 113 12.13 21.88 21.81
C LYS A 113 12.56 20.79 22.80
N PRO A 114 12.55 21.06 24.12
CA PRO A 114 12.79 20.04 25.14
C PRO A 114 11.78 18.89 25.05
N PHE A 115 12.25 17.65 25.24
CA PHE A 115 11.41 16.44 25.10
C PHE A 115 10.18 16.47 26.01
N ALA A 116 10.36 16.89 27.27
CA ALA A 116 9.29 16.99 28.25
C ALA A 116 8.21 18.01 27.86
N GLU A 117 8.59 19.07 27.13
CA GLU A 117 7.63 20.07 26.61
C GLU A 117 6.82 19.48 25.46
N VAL A 118 7.48 18.85 24.49
CA VAL A 118 6.82 18.26 23.30
C VAL A 118 5.90 17.11 23.69
N THR A 119 6.25 16.31 24.69
CA THR A 119 5.46 15.14 25.13
C THR A 119 4.51 15.42 26.28
N LYS A 120 4.49 16.63 26.83
CA LYS A 120 3.60 17.02 27.92
C LYS A 120 2.14 16.70 27.58
N ASP A 121 1.43 16.06 28.50
CA ASP A 121 0.00 15.71 28.40
C ASP A 121 -0.36 14.79 27.22
N ALA A 122 0.63 14.18 26.56
CA ALA A 122 0.38 13.26 25.46
C ALA A 122 -0.05 11.87 25.96
N ARG A 123 -1.01 11.26 25.26
CA ARG A 123 -1.32 9.83 25.44
C ARG A 123 -0.23 9.01 24.76
N VAL A 124 0.46 8.16 25.52
CA VAL A 124 1.50 7.28 25.00
C VAL A 124 0.88 5.99 24.45
N SER A 125 1.31 5.58 23.26
CA SER A 125 0.96 4.30 22.66
C SER A 125 2.24 3.61 22.18
N THR A 126 2.41 2.32 22.50
CA THR A 126 3.65 1.58 22.21
C THR A 126 3.35 0.33 21.39
N GLY A 127 4.21 0.08 20.39
CA GLY A 127 4.18 -1.09 19.51
C GLY A 127 5.48 -1.12 18.71
N LEU A 128 5.38 -1.26 17.38
CA LEU A 128 6.50 -1.15 16.45
C LEU A 128 7.28 0.14 16.69
N PHE A 129 6.55 1.25 16.79
CA PHE A 129 7.07 2.53 17.26
C PHE A 129 6.39 2.92 18.57
N THR A 130 6.91 3.97 19.21
CA THR A 130 6.19 4.66 20.29
C THR A 130 5.61 5.96 19.74
N ALA A 131 4.34 6.23 19.99
CA ALA A 131 3.69 7.50 19.68
C ALA A 131 3.28 8.26 20.94
N TYR A 132 3.46 9.58 20.88
CA TYR A 132 2.93 10.56 21.82
C TYR A 132 1.80 11.32 21.12
N LEU A 133 0.58 10.92 21.44
CA LEU A 133 -0.63 11.43 20.81
C LEU A 133 -1.16 12.66 21.57
N LYS A 134 -1.35 13.74 20.83
CA LYS A 134 -2.00 14.97 21.29
C LYS A 134 -3.26 15.23 20.46
N ARG A 135 -3.94 16.33 20.76
CA ARG A 135 -5.17 16.73 20.06
C ARG A 135 -4.97 16.90 18.56
N GLU A 136 -3.86 17.51 18.16
CA GLU A 136 -3.59 17.87 16.75
C GLU A 136 -2.31 17.23 16.20
N ASN A 137 -1.55 16.52 17.03
CA ASN A 137 -0.24 15.99 16.68
C ASN A 137 -0.13 14.51 17.07
N ALA A 138 0.65 13.77 16.29
CA ALA A 138 1.02 12.40 16.59
C ALA A 138 2.53 12.29 16.45
N TYR A 139 3.26 12.50 17.56
CA TYR A 139 4.71 12.43 17.54
C TYR A 139 5.16 10.98 17.59
N LEU A 140 5.78 10.52 16.52
CA LEU A 140 6.45 9.23 16.46
C LEU A 140 7.85 9.35 17.06
N ALA A 141 8.19 8.48 18.00
CA ALA A 141 9.52 8.35 18.56
C ALA A 141 10.28 7.25 17.82
N LEU A 142 11.27 7.67 17.05
CA LEU A 142 12.18 6.82 16.29
C LEU A 142 13.43 6.56 17.11
N LYS A 143 13.68 5.30 17.45
CA LYS A 143 14.93 4.89 18.09
C LYS A 143 16.08 4.89 17.08
N PRO A 144 17.35 5.01 17.51
CA PRO A 144 18.49 4.95 16.61
C PRO A 144 18.51 3.72 15.69
N GLU A 145 18.11 2.55 16.21
CA GLU A 145 18.03 1.30 15.44
C GLU A 145 16.86 1.24 14.45
N GLN A 146 15.92 2.18 14.51
CA GLN A 146 14.78 2.29 13.59
C GLN A 146 15.05 3.28 12.45
N LEU A 147 16.14 4.04 12.54
CA LEU A 147 16.65 4.84 11.45
C LEU A 147 17.44 3.94 10.49
N ASP A 148 17.37 4.24 9.20
CA ASP A 148 18.01 3.47 8.13
C ASP A 148 17.59 1.99 8.05
N HIS A 149 16.44 1.67 8.64
CA HIS A 149 15.80 0.36 8.58
C HIS A 149 14.58 0.40 7.64
N ASP A 150 14.40 -0.66 6.85
CA ASP A 150 13.32 -0.76 5.88
C ASP A 150 12.05 -1.35 6.50
N TYR A 151 10.93 -0.69 6.23
CA TYR A 151 9.59 -1.12 6.59
C TYR A 151 8.76 -1.28 5.32
N LEU A 152 7.71 -2.10 5.37
CA LEU A 152 6.67 -2.09 4.32
C LEU A 152 5.60 -1.09 4.72
N MET A 153 5.17 -0.22 3.82
CA MET A 153 3.99 0.61 3.99
C MET A 153 2.96 0.25 2.94
N VAL A 154 1.82 -0.29 3.38
CA VAL A 154 0.64 -0.55 2.55
C VAL A 154 -0.33 0.61 2.74
N THR A 155 -0.81 1.17 1.64
CA THR A 155 -1.78 2.27 1.64
C THR A 155 -3.03 1.84 0.92
N GLU A 156 -4.16 1.90 1.60
CA GLU A 156 -5.48 1.51 1.08
C GLU A 156 -6.50 2.64 1.26
N LEU A 157 -7.59 2.59 0.52
CA LEU A 157 -8.75 3.44 0.79
C LEU A 157 -9.62 2.79 1.87
N SER A 158 -9.67 3.32 3.10
CA SER A 158 -10.62 2.83 4.12
C SER A 158 -12.07 3.17 3.78
N GLN A 159 -12.27 4.25 3.01
CA GLN A 159 -13.59 4.67 2.56
C GLN A 159 -13.50 5.31 1.16
N GLY A 160 -14.18 4.69 0.19
CA GLY A 160 -14.33 5.24 -1.16
C GLY A 160 -15.57 6.11 -1.33
N ILE A 161 -15.83 6.50 -2.58
CA ILE A 161 -17.07 7.20 -3.01
C ILE A 161 -18.03 6.29 -3.78
N GLY A 162 -17.68 5.02 -3.99
CA GLY A 162 -18.54 4.01 -4.64
C GLY A 162 -18.72 4.22 -6.14
N GLU A 163 -17.86 5.06 -6.74
CA GLU A 163 -17.82 5.36 -8.17
C GLU A 163 -16.39 5.72 -8.57
N LEU A 164 -16.13 5.79 -9.89
CA LEU A 164 -14.79 6.06 -10.45
C LEU A 164 -13.70 5.06 -10.00
N GLY A 165 -14.05 3.87 -9.52
CA GLY A 165 -13.07 2.92 -8.98
C GLY A 165 -12.35 3.42 -7.71
N ILE A 166 -12.89 4.45 -7.06
CA ILE A 166 -12.44 4.92 -5.74
C ILE A 166 -13.34 4.21 -4.73
N ASP A 167 -13.02 2.96 -4.45
CA ASP A 167 -13.81 2.06 -3.62
C ASP A 167 -13.13 1.83 -2.26
N GLY A 168 -13.94 1.57 -1.23
CA GLY A 168 -13.40 1.19 0.08
C GLY A 168 -12.79 -0.20 0.03
N GLY A 169 -11.60 -0.37 0.61
CA GLY A 169 -10.77 -1.58 0.55
C GLY A 169 -9.93 -1.70 -0.72
N SER A 170 -9.89 -0.68 -1.58
CA SER A 170 -8.98 -0.66 -2.73
C SER A 170 -7.54 -0.46 -2.24
N ASP A 171 -6.65 -1.36 -2.67
CA ASP A 171 -5.21 -1.12 -2.60
C ASP A 171 -4.82 0.04 -3.50
N VAL A 172 -3.99 0.94 -2.98
CA VAL A 172 -3.47 2.10 -3.71
C VAL A 172 -2.00 1.89 -4.04
N ARG A 173 -1.21 1.49 -3.03
CA ARG A 173 0.23 1.31 -3.17
C ARG A 173 0.84 0.57 -1.98
N SER A 174 1.85 -0.26 -2.30
CA SER A 174 2.77 -0.87 -1.35
C SER A 174 4.19 -0.40 -1.61
N ASP A 175 4.81 0.24 -0.62
CA ASP A 175 6.16 0.80 -0.72
C ASP A 175 7.09 0.26 0.36
N LEU A 176 8.35 0.01 -0.01
CA LEU A 176 9.41 -0.07 0.98
C LEU A 176 9.73 1.36 1.44
N VAL A 177 9.61 1.62 2.74
CA VAL A 177 9.88 2.92 3.34
C VAL A 177 10.98 2.87 4.38
N ARG A 178 11.72 3.97 4.52
CA ARG A 178 12.82 4.11 5.47
C ARG A 178 12.84 5.49 6.09
N PHE A 179 13.01 5.56 7.40
CA PHE A 179 13.29 6.82 8.09
C PHE A 179 14.79 7.09 8.07
N HIS A 180 15.23 8.15 7.38
CA HIS A 180 16.62 8.53 7.27
C HIS A 180 16.86 9.88 7.94
N ARG A 181 17.86 10.01 8.81
CA ARG A 181 18.17 11.29 9.44
C ARG A 181 19.06 12.13 8.53
N SER A 182 18.62 13.35 8.23
CA SER A 182 19.32 14.32 7.40
C SER A 182 19.37 15.66 8.14
N GLY A 183 20.51 15.95 8.78
CA GLY A 183 20.68 17.15 9.62
C GLY A 183 19.66 17.22 10.76
N ASP A 184 18.90 18.33 10.79
CA ASP A 184 17.84 18.61 11.77
C ASP A 184 16.46 18.09 11.34
N HIS A 185 16.44 17.21 10.33
CA HIS A 185 15.26 16.57 9.79
C HIS A 185 15.38 15.04 9.79
N VAL A 186 14.23 14.38 9.74
CA VAL A 186 14.12 12.97 9.35
C VAL A 186 13.33 12.91 8.06
N GLU A 187 13.88 12.26 7.05
CA GLU A 187 13.24 12.03 5.77
C GLU A 187 12.55 10.67 5.77
N LEU A 188 11.33 10.60 5.25
CA LEU A 188 10.69 9.34 4.86
C LEU A 188 11.08 9.06 3.42
N TRP A 189 11.92 8.05 3.22
CA TRP A 189 12.30 7.59 1.90
C TRP A 189 11.34 6.53 1.41
N VAL A 190 11.03 6.58 0.12
CA VAL A 190 10.57 5.45 -0.68
C VAL A 190 11.81 4.78 -1.24
N VAL A 191 12.11 3.59 -0.74
CA VAL A 191 13.25 2.80 -1.18
C VAL A 191 12.97 2.30 -2.60
N ASN A 192 14.01 2.29 -3.44
CA ASN A 192 13.90 1.88 -4.83
C ASN A 192 14.39 0.42 -4.97
N PRO A 193 13.50 -0.58 -5.02
CA PRO A 193 13.91 -1.97 -5.18
C PRO A 193 14.18 -2.34 -6.65
N TYR A 194 13.88 -1.48 -7.62
CA TYR A 194 13.84 -1.86 -9.03
C TYR A 194 15.21 -1.97 -9.70
N ALA A 195 16.27 -1.44 -9.07
CA ALA A 195 17.64 -1.53 -9.55
C ALA A 195 18.52 -2.21 -8.50
N THR A 196 19.18 -3.30 -8.89
CA THR A 196 19.98 -4.15 -8.00
C THR A 196 21.31 -4.52 -8.62
N ALA A 197 22.24 -4.92 -7.77
CA ALA A 197 23.50 -5.55 -8.15
C ALA A 197 23.99 -6.41 -6.98
N THR A 198 24.92 -7.33 -7.25
CA THR A 198 25.57 -8.14 -6.23
C THR A 198 26.21 -7.23 -5.17
N PRO A 199 25.85 -7.37 -3.88
CA PRO A 199 26.38 -6.54 -2.80
C PRO A 199 27.92 -6.54 -2.76
N ASN A 200 28.52 -5.49 -2.20
CA ASN A 200 29.97 -5.33 -2.03
C ASN A 200 30.79 -5.33 -3.33
N THR A 201 30.17 -5.09 -4.49
CA THR A 201 30.86 -4.95 -5.78
C THR A 201 30.93 -3.48 -6.22
N PRO A 202 31.83 -3.12 -7.16
CA PRO A 202 31.79 -1.81 -7.82
C PRO A 202 30.43 -1.52 -8.45
N MET A 203 29.78 -2.54 -9.02
CA MET A 203 28.46 -2.39 -9.63
C MET A 203 27.37 -2.04 -8.60
N ALA A 204 27.44 -2.58 -7.38
CA ALA A 204 26.52 -2.16 -6.30
C ALA A 204 26.69 -0.68 -5.95
N ARG A 205 27.92 -0.15 -5.93
CA ARG A 205 28.15 1.29 -5.78
C ARG A 205 27.60 2.06 -6.97
N THR A 206 27.76 1.55 -8.19
CA THR A 206 27.21 2.16 -9.40
C THR A 206 25.69 2.29 -9.34
N VAL A 207 25.01 1.21 -8.98
CA VAL A 207 23.56 1.20 -8.80
C VAL A 207 23.16 2.20 -7.72
N ALA A 208 23.82 2.20 -6.56
CA ALA A 208 23.49 3.08 -5.44
C ALA A 208 23.62 4.58 -5.79
N TYR A 209 24.63 5.00 -6.57
CA TYR A 209 24.73 6.41 -6.98
C TYR A 209 23.83 6.75 -8.17
N SER A 210 23.47 5.78 -9.00
CA SER A 210 22.69 6.00 -10.24
C SER A 210 21.18 5.98 -10.01
N PHE A 211 20.71 5.22 -9.02
CA PHE A 211 19.30 5.01 -8.73
C PHE A 211 18.99 5.39 -7.28
N GLY A 212 18.65 6.65 -7.08
CA GLY A 212 18.30 7.18 -5.76
C GLY A 212 16.97 6.65 -5.24
N HIS A 213 16.80 6.79 -3.94
CA HIS A 213 15.52 6.71 -3.24
C HIS A 213 14.75 8.02 -3.41
N SER A 214 13.43 7.99 -3.31
CA SER A 214 12.60 9.19 -3.36
C SER A 214 12.31 9.68 -1.93
N VAL A 215 12.40 10.98 -1.68
CA VAL A 215 11.99 11.55 -0.39
C VAL A 215 10.49 11.84 -0.45
N ALA A 216 9.68 11.04 0.24
CA ALA A 216 8.23 11.22 0.35
C ALA A 216 7.87 12.41 1.25
N GLN A 217 8.61 12.58 2.35
CA GLN A 217 8.39 13.64 3.33
C GLN A 217 9.70 13.97 4.03
N SER A 218 9.89 15.24 4.42
CA SER A 218 10.93 15.66 5.35
C SER A 218 10.29 16.24 6.61
N PHE A 219 10.47 15.56 7.74
CA PHE A 219 9.96 15.95 9.05
C PHE A 219 11.00 16.76 9.80
N PRO A 220 10.69 17.99 10.24
CA PRO A 220 11.52 18.68 11.22
C PRO A 220 11.59 17.85 12.51
N ILE A 221 12.77 17.76 13.11
CA ILE A 221 12.91 17.12 14.43
C ILE A 221 12.18 17.98 15.46
N ALA A 222 11.15 17.42 16.08
CA ALA A 222 10.39 18.10 17.13
C ALA A 222 11.15 18.12 18.45
N SER A 223 11.86 17.03 18.75
CA SER A 223 12.73 16.89 19.93
C SER A 223 13.64 15.66 19.81
N ILE A 224 14.68 15.60 20.65
CA ILE A 224 15.50 14.41 20.89
C ILE A 224 15.50 14.09 22.37
N ARG A 225 15.34 12.81 22.73
CA ARG A 225 15.44 12.36 24.12
C ARG A 225 16.90 12.17 24.52
N ASP A 226 17.39 12.96 25.47
CA ASP A 226 18.80 12.91 25.92
C ASP A 226 19.25 11.53 26.44
N THR A 227 18.35 10.73 27.01
CA THR A 227 18.71 9.45 27.64
C THR A 227 18.84 8.29 26.67
N THR A 228 18.10 8.30 25.54
CA THR A 228 18.05 7.17 24.59
C THR A 228 18.36 7.59 23.15
N ASN A 229 18.51 8.88 22.88
CA ASN A 229 18.65 9.47 21.55
C ASN A 229 17.46 9.18 20.61
N GLU A 230 16.28 8.87 21.15
CA GLU A 230 15.05 8.81 20.36
C GLU A 230 14.74 10.17 19.74
N VAL A 231 14.40 10.17 18.46
CA VAL A 231 14.03 11.36 17.69
C VAL A 231 12.52 11.44 17.57
N LEU A 232 11.93 12.58 17.92
CA LEU A 232 10.49 12.82 17.74
C LEU A 232 10.22 13.54 16.41
N VAL A 233 9.28 12.99 15.64
CA VAL A 233 8.75 13.61 14.41
C VAL A 233 7.24 13.63 14.45
N ASP A 234 6.60 14.70 13.98
CA ASP A 234 5.13 14.74 13.88
C ASP A 234 4.67 14.09 12.57
N LEU A 235 3.91 13.01 12.68
CA LEU A 235 3.48 12.20 11.53
C LEU A 235 2.22 12.76 10.85
N VAL A 236 1.43 13.57 11.55
CA VAL A 236 0.12 14.08 11.05
C VAL A 236 0.24 14.81 9.70
N PRO A 237 1.23 15.68 9.45
CA PRO A 237 1.35 16.36 8.16
C PRO A 237 1.51 15.41 6.96
N PHE A 238 2.12 14.24 7.17
CA PHE A 238 2.26 13.21 6.14
C PHE A 238 0.96 12.44 5.94
N LEU A 239 0.32 12.00 7.03
CA LEU A 239 -0.94 11.26 6.98
C LEU A 239 -2.09 12.11 6.41
N VAL A 240 -2.04 13.44 6.60
CA VAL A 240 -3.00 14.39 6.05
C VAL A 240 -2.39 15.09 4.83
N SER A 241 -2.03 14.29 3.84
CA SER A 241 -1.50 14.73 2.55
C SER A 241 -2.04 13.85 1.42
N ASP A 242 -1.87 14.31 0.17
CA ASP A 242 -2.22 13.53 -1.02
C ASP A 242 -1.14 12.50 -1.37
N TRP A 243 -0.65 11.75 -0.38
CA TRP A 243 0.32 10.67 -0.57
C TRP A 243 -0.20 9.56 -1.50
N VAL A 244 -1.51 9.34 -1.45
CA VAL A 244 -2.26 8.41 -2.31
C VAL A 244 -2.34 8.86 -3.77
N ASP A 245 -1.88 10.08 -4.10
CA ASP A 245 -1.88 10.69 -5.43
C ASP A 245 -3.27 10.69 -6.11
N LEU A 246 -4.32 10.90 -5.32
CA LEU A 246 -5.68 10.99 -5.85
C LEU A 246 -5.87 12.27 -6.66
N GLY A 247 -5.17 13.36 -6.36
CA GLY A 247 -5.13 14.54 -7.21
C GLY A 247 -4.58 14.22 -8.62
N GLY A 248 -3.51 13.44 -8.70
CA GLY A 248 -2.96 12.94 -9.96
C GLY A 248 -3.96 12.03 -10.69
N TYR A 249 -4.59 11.10 -9.97
CA TYR A 249 -5.65 10.23 -10.50
C TYR A 249 -6.80 11.04 -11.11
N PHE A 250 -7.32 12.03 -10.38
CA PHE A 250 -8.39 12.92 -10.83
C PHE A 250 -8.00 13.75 -12.06
N GLN A 251 -6.75 14.23 -12.08
CA GLN A 251 -6.22 14.97 -13.23
C GLN A 251 -6.14 14.09 -14.47
N PHE A 252 -5.67 12.85 -14.34
CA PHE A 252 -5.67 11.87 -15.42
C PHE A 252 -7.09 11.57 -15.91
N PHE A 253 -8.01 11.27 -14.99
CA PHE A 253 -9.40 10.96 -15.31
C PHE A 253 -10.09 12.11 -16.07
N SER A 254 -9.80 13.36 -15.68
CA SER A 254 -10.30 14.57 -16.35
C SER A 254 -9.78 14.75 -17.78
N GLN A 255 -8.63 14.17 -18.13
CA GLN A 255 -8.06 14.23 -19.48
C GLN A 255 -8.58 13.14 -20.41
N VAL A 256 -8.87 11.95 -19.88
CA VAL A 256 -9.28 10.78 -20.69
C VAL A 256 -10.79 10.65 -20.86
N THR A 257 -11.57 11.40 -20.09
CA THR A 257 -13.03 11.46 -20.22
C THR A 257 -13.46 12.76 -20.92
N PRO A 258 -14.71 12.88 -21.40
CA PRO A 258 -15.25 14.13 -21.94
C PRO A 258 -15.30 15.29 -20.91
N MET A 259 -14.86 15.05 -19.69
CA MET A 259 -14.90 15.95 -18.56
C MET A 259 -13.71 16.91 -18.63
N GLN A 260 -13.66 17.74 -19.66
CA GLN A 260 -12.64 18.76 -19.85
C GLN A 260 -12.54 19.71 -18.63
N GLY A 261 -11.32 20.01 -18.17
CA GLY A 261 -11.04 20.93 -17.07
C GLY A 261 -10.05 20.38 -16.04
N PRO A 262 -9.67 21.20 -15.03
CA PRO A 262 -8.81 20.73 -13.94
C PRO A 262 -9.51 19.64 -13.12
N GLY A 263 -8.75 18.64 -12.69
CA GLY A 263 -9.24 17.64 -11.74
C GLY A 263 -9.44 18.22 -10.33
N PRO A 264 -10.22 17.55 -9.46
CA PRO A 264 -10.27 17.83 -8.05
C PRO A 264 -8.87 17.95 -7.42
N MET A 265 -8.71 18.90 -6.51
CA MET A 265 -7.45 19.20 -5.83
C MET A 265 -7.56 18.88 -4.34
N PHE A 266 -6.48 18.43 -3.72
CA PHE A 266 -6.44 18.18 -2.29
C PHE A 266 -6.78 19.44 -1.47
N ASP A 267 -7.67 19.29 -0.50
CA ASP A 267 -8.11 20.33 0.45
C ASP A 267 -7.67 19.93 1.86
N LYS A 268 -6.52 20.45 2.28
CA LYS A 268 -5.94 20.18 3.59
C LYS A 268 -6.82 20.68 4.74
N GLU A 269 -7.51 21.81 4.58
CA GLU A 269 -8.30 22.44 5.65
C GLU A 269 -9.55 21.61 6.01
N ARG A 270 -10.09 20.86 5.04
CA ARG A 270 -11.22 19.94 5.25
C ARG A 270 -10.80 18.49 5.51
N SER A 271 -9.51 18.22 5.44
CA SER A 271 -8.91 16.93 5.72
C SER A 271 -8.52 16.82 7.19
N SER A 272 -8.52 15.61 7.74
CA SER A 272 -8.28 15.40 9.16
C SER A 272 -7.71 14.02 9.45
N PHE A 273 -6.70 13.99 10.32
CA PHE A 273 -6.21 12.77 10.96
C PHE A 273 -7.31 12.16 11.84
N GLN A 274 -7.53 10.84 11.73
CA GLN A 274 -8.57 10.12 12.47
C GLN A 274 -7.97 9.35 13.65
N SER A 275 -7.03 8.45 13.37
CA SER A 275 -6.50 7.55 14.39
C SER A 275 -5.08 7.07 14.08
N LEU A 276 -4.36 6.68 15.14
CA LEU A 276 -3.08 5.99 15.08
C LEU A 276 -3.06 4.92 16.16
N ARG A 277 -2.80 3.67 15.76
CA ARG A 277 -2.76 2.50 16.63
C ARG A 277 -1.39 1.83 16.48
N MET A 278 -0.80 1.48 17.61
CA MET A 278 0.50 0.83 17.67
C MET A 278 0.30 -0.63 18.06
N PHE A 279 0.86 -1.53 17.25
CA PHE A 279 0.88 -2.97 17.50
C PHE A 279 2.31 -3.48 17.50
N PRO A 280 2.61 -4.67 18.05
CA PRO A 280 3.99 -5.13 18.20
C PRO A 280 4.83 -5.17 16.91
N THR A 281 4.20 -5.43 15.75
CA THR A 281 4.89 -5.63 14.47
C THR A 281 4.45 -4.65 13.38
N ASN A 282 3.50 -3.76 13.68
CA ASN A 282 2.94 -2.83 12.71
C ASN A 282 2.33 -1.59 13.40
N THR A 283 2.07 -0.57 12.60
CA THR A 283 1.44 0.68 12.98
C THR A 283 0.34 0.98 11.98
N GLU A 284 -0.86 1.24 12.48
CA GLU A 284 -2.05 1.47 11.66
C GLU A 284 -2.52 2.91 11.87
N ALA A 285 -2.64 3.67 10.79
CA ALA A 285 -3.08 5.06 10.83
C ALA A 285 -4.22 5.29 9.85
N GLU A 286 -5.12 6.20 10.20
CA GLU A 286 -6.25 6.56 9.35
C GLU A 286 -6.38 8.08 9.22
N ALA A 287 -6.65 8.53 8.01
CA ALA A 287 -6.95 9.91 7.69
C ALA A 287 -8.20 10.01 6.80
N ARG A 288 -8.95 11.09 6.98
CA ARG A 288 -10.01 11.48 6.06
C ARG A 288 -9.50 12.65 5.23
N LEU A 289 -9.34 12.41 3.95
CA LEU A 289 -8.94 13.41 2.98
C LEU A 289 -10.18 14.00 2.30
N THR A 290 -10.06 15.23 1.82
CA THR A 290 -11.10 15.90 1.04
C THR A 290 -10.47 16.49 -0.21
N PHE A 291 -11.11 16.28 -1.34
CA PHE A 291 -10.72 16.88 -2.62
C PHE A 291 -11.78 17.87 -3.05
N ARG A 292 -11.33 19.08 -3.39
CA ARG A 292 -12.21 20.17 -3.80
C ARG A 292 -12.25 20.32 -5.31
N THR A 293 -13.43 20.61 -5.83
CA THR A 293 -13.62 20.92 -7.25
C THR A 293 -14.67 22.03 -7.41
N SER A 294 -14.47 22.90 -8.41
CA SER A 294 -15.44 23.93 -8.80
C SER A 294 -16.48 23.44 -9.81
N ARG A 295 -16.24 22.26 -10.40
CA ARG A 295 -17.08 21.67 -11.45
C ARG A 295 -17.70 20.36 -10.99
N SER A 296 -18.93 20.11 -11.43
CA SER A 296 -19.54 18.80 -11.25
C SER A 296 -18.85 17.80 -12.18
N LEU A 297 -18.50 16.66 -11.61
CA LEU A 297 -17.90 15.53 -12.33
C LEU A 297 -18.95 14.48 -12.75
N GLY A 298 -20.25 14.76 -12.58
CA GLY A 298 -21.29 13.77 -12.80
C GLY A 298 -21.21 12.60 -11.82
N MET A 299 -20.70 12.86 -10.62
CA MET A 299 -20.65 11.92 -9.50
C MET A 299 -22.00 11.93 -8.80
N ASP A 300 -22.73 10.83 -8.87
CA ASP A 300 -24.10 10.73 -8.33
C ASP A 300 -24.09 10.33 -6.84
N MET A 301 -23.02 9.69 -6.37
CA MET A 301 -22.91 9.15 -5.02
C MET A 301 -22.18 10.10 -4.05
N VAL A 302 -21.61 11.20 -4.56
CA VAL A 302 -21.03 12.28 -3.74
C VAL A 302 -22.10 13.36 -3.46
N PRO A 303 -22.60 13.50 -2.22
CA PRO A 303 -23.76 14.37 -1.94
C PRO A 303 -23.53 15.87 -2.22
N ASP A 304 -22.32 16.37 -1.96
CA ASP A 304 -21.87 17.70 -2.38
C ASP A 304 -20.61 17.54 -3.22
N TYR A 305 -20.79 17.56 -4.54
CA TYR A 305 -19.70 17.31 -5.50
C TYR A 305 -18.48 18.22 -5.30
N ARG A 306 -18.63 19.38 -4.64
CA ARG A 306 -17.54 20.33 -4.40
C ARG A 306 -16.52 19.81 -3.40
N TRP A 307 -16.90 18.85 -2.55
CA TRP A 307 -16.07 18.30 -1.48
C TRP A 307 -16.16 16.77 -1.50
N ILE A 308 -15.22 16.14 -2.20
CA ILE A 308 -15.16 14.70 -2.39
C ILE A 308 -14.43 14.09 -1.19
N PRO A 309 -15.08 13.32 -0.31
CA PRO A 309 -14.43 12.72 0.85
C PRO A 309 -13.82 11.38 0.49
N VAL A 310 -12.61 11.10 0.98
CA VAL A 310 -11.97 9.79 0.86
C VAL A 310 -11.31 9.42 2.18
N GLY A 311 -11.53 8.20 2.67
CA GLY A 311 -10.82 7.62 3.80
C GLY A 311 -9.57 6.91 3.31
N VAL A 312 -8.44 7.14 3.96
CA VAL A 312 -7.14 6.52 3.66
C VAL A 312 -6.62 5.83 4.89
N HIS A 313 -6.18 4.60 4.71
CA HIS A 313 -5.55 3.78 5.73
C HIS A 313 -4.09 3.53 5.38
N TYR A 314 -3.23 3.60 6.38
CA TYR A 314 -1.80 3.37 6.27
C TYR A 314 -1.40 2.26 7.24
N SER A 315 -0.84 1.18 6.73
CA SER A 315 -0.27 0.09 7.51
C SER A 315 1.25 0.07 7.31
N ILE A 316 2.02 0.40 8.36
CA ILE A 316 3.48 0.32 8.35
C ILE A 316 3.90 -0.93 9.12
N LEU A 317 4.60 -1.86 8.48
CA LEU A 317 4.95 -3.17 9.01
C LEU A 317 6.46 -3.39 9.07
N GLU A 318 6.87 -4.09 10.13
CA GLU A 318 8.21 -4.67 10.22
C GLU A 318 8.39 -5.76 9.15
N LEU A 319 9.50 -5.71 8.42
CA LEU A 319 9.84 -6.77 7.47
C LEU A 319 10.28 -8.05 8.19
N PRO A 320 10.00 -9.24 7.64
CA PRO A 320 10.48 -10.49 8.24
C PRO A 320 12.01 -10.52 8.33
N ALA A 321 12.55 -10.80 9.53
CA ALA A 321 13.99 -10.86 9.78
C ALA A 321 14.74 -11.86 8.87
N THR A 322 14.06 -12.92 8.41
CA THR A 322 14.59 -13.85 7.40
C THR A 322 13.83 -13.67 6.09
N PRO A 323 14.46 -13.12 5.04
CA PRO A 323 13.85 -13.00 3.73
C PRO A 323 13.39 -14.35 3.17
N MET A 324 12.28 -14.35 2.42
CA MET A 324 11.83 -15.55 1.72
C MET A 324 12.79 -15.83 0.56
N ARG A 325 13.09 -17.10 0.28
CA ARG A 325 13.84 -17.45 -0.93
C ARG A 325 13.02 -17.05 -2.18
N PRO A 326 13.52 -16.15 -3.03
CA PRO A 326 12.81 -15.74 -4.23
C PRO A 326 12.75 -16.90 -5.23
N ARG A 327 11.75 -16.88 -6.11
CA ARG A 327 11.58 -17.87 -7.18
C ARG A 327 11.48 -17.13 -8.51
N TYR A 328 12.33 -17.46 -9.47
CA TYR A 328 12.24 -16.90 -10.82
C TYR A 328 10.91 -17.24 -11.47
N ALA A 329 10.34 -16.28 -12.18
CA ALA A 329 9.19 -16.49 -13.03
C ALA A 329 9.58 -17.36 -14.24
N ASP A 330 8.70 -18.28 -14.60
CA ASP A 330 8.80 -19.06 -15.84
C ASP A 330 7.88 -18.39 -16.87
N ASP A 331 8.46 -17.91 -17.97
CA ASP A 331 7.72 -17.14 -18.99
C ASP A 331 6.62 -17.95 -19.70
N ARG A 332 6.54 -19.27 -19.49
CA ARG A 332 5.48 -20.14 -20.04
C ARG A 332 4.21 -20.15 -19.21
N VAL A 333 4.23 -19.59 -18.00
CA VAL A 333 3.12 -19.59 -17.05
C VAL A 333 2.80 -18.16 -16.63
N GLY A 334 1.52 -17.82 -16.61
CA GLY A 334 1.07 -16.53 -16.10
C GLY A 334 1.23 -16.45 -14.58
N TYR A 335 2.10 -15.58 -14.11
CA TYR A 335 2.29 -15.25 -12.70
C TYR A 335 2.10 -13.75 -12.48
N PHE A 336 1.68 -13.38 -11.27
CA PHE A 336 2.03 -12.06 -10.75
C PHE A 336 3.53 -12.03 -10.46
N VAL A 337 4.21 -10.97 -10.91
CA VAL A 337 5.68 -10.90 -10.84
C VAL A 337 6.16 -9.54 -10.37
N SER A 338 7.17 -9.57 -9.53
CA SER A 338 8.04 -8.43 -9.24
C SER A 338 9.23 -8.44 -10.20
N ALA A 339 9.37 -7.39 -11.01
CA ALA A 339 10.45 -7.25 -11.98
C ALA A 339 11.50 -6.25 -11.51
N MET A 340 12.76 -6.67 -11.48
CA MET A 340 13.91 -5.86 -11.07
C MET A 340 14.96 -5.87 -12.20
N LYS A 341 15.74 -4.80 -12.32
CA LYS A 341 16.94 -4.77 -13.16
C LYS A 341 18.14 -5.14 -12.30
N ASN A 342 18.79 -6.25 -12.60
CA ASN A 342 20.04 -6.66 -11.96
C ASN A 342 21.22 -6.32 -12.88
N PHE A 343 21.96 -5.27 -12.50
CA PHE A 343 23.11 -4.74 -13.26
C PHE A 343 24.37 -5.58 -13.12
N SER A 344 24.39 -6.60 -12.25
CA SER A 344 25.45 -7.62 -12.25
C SER A 344 25.30 -8.66 -13.35
N ARG A 345 24.24 -8.58 -14.16
CA ARG A 345 24.02 -9.42 -15.36
C ARG A 345 24.56 -8.74 -16.62
N ASP A 346 25.78 -8.23 -16.57
CA ASP A 346 26.44 -7.46 -17.63
C ASP A 346 26.61 -8.23 -18.97
N THR A 347 26.68 -9.56 -18.89
CA THR A 347 26.81 -10.47 -20.04
C THR A 347 25.51 -11.15 -20.44
N ALA A 348 24.41 -10.94 -19.70
CA ALA A 348 23.14 -11.55 -20.02
C ALA A 348 22.42 -10.78 -21.14
N GLU A 349 21.57 -11.48 -21.89
CA GLU A 349 20.70 -10.87 -22.91
C GLU A 349 19.77 -9.78 -22.33
N THR A 350 19.44 -9.90 -21.05
CA THR A 350 18.63 -8.91 -20.34
C THR A 350 19.05 -8.75 -18.88
N PHE A 351 19.00 -7.49 -18.43
CA PHE A 351 19.14 -7.11 -17.03
C PHE A 351 17.89 -7.44 -16.20
N PHE A 352 16.75 -7.69 -16.85
CA PHE A 352 15.51 -7.98 -16.12
C PHE A 352 15.57 -9.35 -15.46
N VAL A 353 15.22 -9.34 -14.18
CA VAL A 353 15.00 -10.51 -13.35
C VAL A 353 13.58 -10.43 -12.81
N ARG A 354 12.78 -11.47 -13.06
CA ARG A 354 11.38 -11.54 -12.65
C ARG A 354 11.23 -12.60 -11.57
N TYR A 355 10.63 -12.21 -10.44
CA TYR A 355 10.32 -13.10 -9.34
C TYR A 355 8.82 -13.27 -9.22
N VAL A 356 8.37 -14.49 -8.93
CA VAL A 356 6.95 -14.80 -8.71
C VAL A 356 6.50 -14.24 -7.36
N ASN A 357 5.42 -13.45 -7.36
CA ASN A 357 4.72 -13.05 -6.14
C ASN A 357 3.96 -14.26 -5.59
N ARG A 358 4.30 -14.71 -4.38
CA ARG A 358 3.78 -15.97 -3.81
C ARG A 358 3.76 -15.96 -2.30
N TRP A 359 2.85 -16.76 -1.74
CA TRP A 359 2.83 -17.10 -0.33
C TRP A 359 4.09 -17.89 0.08
N ARG A 360 4.62 -17.57 1.28
CA ARG A 360 5.60 -18.42 1.95
C ARG A 360 4.90 -19.64 2.51
N LEU A 361 4.90 -20.73 1.74
CA LEU A 361 4.31 -22.00 2.12
C LEU A 361 5.40 -23.08 2.15
N GLU A 362 5.67 -23.59 3.35
CA GLU A 362 6.71 -24.59 3.62
C GLU A 362 6.06 -25.79 4.29
N LYS A 363 6.39 -27.01 3.85
CA LYS A 363 5.90 -28.24 4.48
C LYS A 363 6.44 -28.36 5.90
N LYS A 364 5.58 -28.74 6.84
CA LYS A 364 5.99 -29.09 8.20
C LYS A 364 6.93 -30.30 8.23
N ASP A 365 6.64 -31.33 7.42
CA ASP A 365 7.57 -32.40 7.10
C ASP A 365 8.04 -32.27 5.64
N PRO A 366 9.28 -31.78 5.41
CA PRO A 366 9.82 -31.63 4.05
C PRO A 366 10.01 -32.94 3.29
N SER A 367 10.09 -34.08 3.99
CA SER A 367 10.33 -35.40 3.39
C SER A 367 9.03 -36.11 2.96
N ALA A 368 7.90 -35.72 3.55
CA ALA A 368 6.60 -36.29 3.23
C ALA A 368 6.10 -35.87 1.84
N ALA A 369 5.48 -36.81 1.12
CA ALA A 369 4.82 -36.54 -0.15
C ALA A 369 3.72 -35.46 0.01
N VAL A 370 2.92 -35.58 1.07
CA VAL A 370 1.91 -34.59 1.48
C VAL A 370 2.13 -34.22 2.95
N SER A 371 2.17 -32.94 3.28
CA SER A 371 2.30 -32.44 4.65
C SER A 371 1.47 -31.17 4.85
N ASP A 372 0.96 -30.95 6.06
CA ASP A 372 0.44 -29.64 6.45
C ASP A 372 1.55 -28.58 6.35
N PRO A 373 1.21 -27.29 6.13
CA PRO A 373 2.21 -26.22 6.11
C PRO A 373 2.69 -25.87 7.52
N VAL A 374 3.88 -25.28 7.61
CA VAL A 374 4.38 -24.66 8.86
C VAL A 374 3.49 -23.48 9.26
N LYS A 375 3.15 -22.62 8.30
CA LYS A 375 2.21 -21.51 8.45
C LYS A 375 1.17 -21.58 7.32
N PRO A 376 -0.12 -21.81 7.61
CA PRO A 376 -1.16 -21.78 6.60
C PRO A 376 -1.42 -20.35 6.11
N ILE A 377 -2.00 -20.24 4.92
CA ILE A 377 -2.59 -19.00 4.40
C ILE A 377 -3.94 -18.82 5.10
N VAL A 378 -4.12 -17.73 5.84
CA VAL A 378 -5.34 -17.49 6.60
C VAL A 378 -6.08 -16.32 5.97
N TYR A 379 -7.25 -16.58 5.41
CA TYR A 379 -8.18 -15.55 4.98
C TYR A 379 -9.19 -15.22 6.07
N TYR A 380 -9.45 -13.93 6.27
CA TYR A 380 -10.50 -13.45 7.16
C TYR A 380 -11.70 -12.99 6.34
N LEU A 381 -12.89 -13.44 6.72
CA LEU A 381 -14.14 -12.99 6.14
C LEU A 381 -14.60 -11.75 6.90
N ASP A 382 -14.57 -10.60 6.22
CA ASP A 382 -14.98 -9.33 6.80
C ASP A 382 -16.47 -9.33 7.18
N ARG A 383 -16.81 -8.47 8.13
CA ARG A 383 -18.17 -8.32 8.64
C ARG A 383 -19.13 -7.74 7.59
N THR A 384 -18.59 -7.12 6.54
CA THR A 384 -19.34 -6.59 5.39
C THR A 384 -19.97 -7.67 4.53
N ILE A 385 -19.47 -8.92 4.58
CA ILE A 385 -20.03 -10.03 3.80
C ILE A 385 -21.40 -10.42 4.40
N PRO A 386 -22.50 -10.37 3.60
CA PRO A 386 -23.81 -10.77 4.08
C PRO A 386 -23.82 -12.20 4.64
N LEU A 387 -24.56 -12.38 5.74
CA LEU A 387 -24.50 -13.62 6.54
C LEU A 387 -24.92 -14.85 5.72
N GLU A 388 -25.88 -14.70 4.81
CA GLU A 388 -26.35 -15.76 3.93
C GLU A 388 -25.30 -16.20 2.90
N TRP A 389 -24.37 -15.33 2.52
CA TRP A 389 -23.33 -15.62 1.52
C TRP A 389 -22.04 -16.12 2.13
N ARG A 390 -21.79 -15.82 3.41
CA ARG A 390 -20.53 -16.15 4.09
C ARG A 390 -20.13 -17.63 4.03
N PRO A 391 -21.05 -18.62 4.18
CA PRO A 391 -20.70 -20.03 4.01
C PRO A 391 -20.18 -20.35 2.61
N TYR A 392 -20.79 -19.79 1.57
CA TYR A 392 -20.40 -20.05 0.18
C TYR A 392 -19.08 -19.36 -0.19
N VAL A 393 -18.85 -18.14 0.32
CA VAL A 393 -17.55 -17.47 0.19
C VAL A 393 -16.45 -18.30 0.85
N ARG A 394 -16.71 -18.82 2.05
CA ARG A 394 -15.78 -19.71 2.76
C ARG A 394 -15.44 -20.95 1.93
N ASP A 395 -16.47 -21.64 1.44
CA ASP A 395 -16.30 -22.88 0.67
C ASP A 395 -15.53 -22.63 -0.63
N GLY A 396 -15.83 -21.53 -1.33
CA GLY A 396 -15.12 -21.14 -2.55
C GLY A 396 -13.62 -20.89 -2.33
N ILE A 397 -13.25 -20.31 -1.19
CA ILE A 397 -11.83 -20.12 -0.82
C ILE A 397 -11.19 -21.46 -0.43
N LEU A 398 -11.88 -22.29 0.35
CA LEU A 398 -11.37 -23.58 0.81
C LEU A 398 -11.20 -24.60 -0.31
N GLU A 399 -11.95 -24.50 -1.41
CA GLU A 399 -11.85 -25.38 -2.58
C GLU A 399 -10.43 -25.42 -3.16
N TRP A 400 -9.68 -24.32 -3.06
CA TRP A 400 -8.28 -24.24 -3.49
C TRP A 400 -7.35 -25.19 -2.74
N ASN A 401 -7.73 -25.67 -1.54
CA ASN A 401 -6.95 -26.70 -0.84
C ASN A 401 -6.77 -27.97 -1.67
N ARG A 402 -7.70 -28.31 -2.58
CA ARG A 402 -7.54 -29.47 -3.47
C ARG A 402 -6.32 -29.34 -4.38
N ALA A 403 -6.08 -28.14 -4.92
CA ALA A 403 -4.91 -27.86 -5.75
C ALA A 403 -3.62 -27.83 -4.91
N PHE A 404 -3.68 -27.29 -3.69
CA PHE A 404 -2.53 -27.31 -2.78
C PHE A 404 -2.18 -28.74 -2.31
N GLU A 405 -3.17 -29.58 -2.05
CA GLU A 405 -2.95 -30.96 -1.63
C GLU A 405 -2.31 -31.79 -2.74
N GLU A 406 -2.74 -31.61 -3.99
CA GLU A 406 -2.08 -32.18 -5.17
C GLU A 406 -0.63 -31.66 -5.34
N ALA A 407 -0.40 -30.39 -4.97
CA ALA A 407 0.94 -29.80 -4.89
C ALA A 407 1.75 -30.27 -3.64
N GLY A 408 1.21 -31.20 -2.85
CA GLY A 408 1.85 -31.82 -1.70
C GLY A 408 1.61 -31.10 -0.36
N ILE A 409 0.73 -30.11 -0.30
CA ILE A 409 0.44 -29.35 0.92
C ILE A 409 -1.06 -29.39 1.23
N ARG A 410 -1.46 -30.30 2.12
CA ARG A 410 -2.84 -30.34 2.62
C ARG A 410 -3.09 -29.21 3.62
N ASN A 411 -4.34 -28.78 3.78
CA ASN A 411 -4.73 -27.71 4.71
C ASN A 411 -3.90 -26.41 4.54
N ALA A 412 -3.51 -26.09 3.30
CA ALA A 412 -2.72 -24.90 2.97
C ALA A 412 -3.46 -23.61 3.30
N ILE A 413 -4.77 -23.58 3.06
CA ILE A 413 -5.65 -22.43 3.27
C ILE A 413 -6.60 -22.70 4.43
N GLN A 414 -6.72 -21.71 5.31
CA GLN A 414 -7.73 -21.61 6.34
C GLN A 414 -8.57 -20.35 6.12
N VAL A 415 -9.83 -20.42 6.52
CA VAL A 415 -10.74 -19.27 6.44
C VAL A 415 -11.37 -19.09 7.80
N LEU A 416 -11.25 -17.88 8.35
CA LEU A 416 -11.78 -17.48 9.65
C LEU A 416 -12.78 -16.33 9.46
N ASP A 417 -13.70 -16.16 10.40
CA ASP A 417 -14.45 -14.91 10.48
C ASP A 417 -13.57 -13.83 11.07
N ALA A 418 -13.80 -12.58 10.64
CA ALA A 418 -13.19 -11.42 11.29
C ALA A 418 -13.43 -11.49 12.81
N PRO A 419 -12.38 -11.38 13.64
CA PRO A 419 -12.50 -11.38 15.10
C PRO A 419 -13.50 -10.32 15.56
N ASP A 420 -14.29 -10.56 16.59
CA ASP A 420 -15.19 -9.56 17.19
C ASP A 420 -14.45 -8.65 18.19
N ASP A 421 -13.32 -8.10 17.75
CA ASP A 421 -12.50 -7.15 18.50
C ASP A 421 -12.54 -5.77 17.82
N THR A 422 -12.47 -4.72 18.63
CA THR A 422 -12.35 -3.32 18.24
C THR A 422 -10.97 -2.96 17.67
N LEU A 423 -9.93 -3.75 18.00
CA LEU A 423 -8.58 -3.55 17.49
C LEU A 423 -8.37 -4.11 16.09
N TRP A 424 -9.22 -5.05 15.65
CA TRP A 424 -9.14 -5.62 14.33
C TRP A 424 -9.67 -4.64 13.27
N SER A 425 -8.96 -4.56 12.15
CA SER A 425 -9.37 -3.85 10.94
C SER A 425 -9.11 -4.75 9.75
N ALA A 426 -9.92 -4.61 8.71
CA ALA A 426 -9.73 -5.35 7.47
C ALA A 426 -8.58 -4.78 6.61
N GLU A 427 -8.23 -3.52 6.85
CA GLU A 427 -7.17 -2.71 6.23
C GLU A 427 -5.81 -2.90 6.93
N ASP A 428 -5.77 -3.64 8.03
CA ASP A 428 -4.51 -4.00 8.69
C ASP A 428 -3.83 -5.09 7.86
N ALA A 429 -2.70 -4.73 7.23
CA ALA A 429 -2.01 -5.56 6.25
C ALA A 429 -1.42 -6.87 6.83
N ARG A 430 -1.51 -7.10 8.15
CA ARG A 430 -1.23 -8.42 8.74
C ARG A 430 -2.29 -9.46 8.38
N TYR A 431 -3.50 -9.03 8.02
CA TYR A 431 -4.63 -9.90 7.77
C TYR A 431 -5.01 -9.90 6.29
N SER A 432 -4.99 -11.09 5.67
CA SER A 432 -5.52 -11.26 4.32
C SER A 432 -7.04 -11.32 4.40
N THR A 433 -7.71 -10.22 4.08
CA THR A 433 -9.15 -10.08 4.32
C THR A 433 -9.93 -10.08 3.01
N VAL A 434 -10.99 -10.90 2.96
CA VAL A 434 -12.00 -10.84 1.89
C VAL A 434 -13.13 -9.94 2.36
N ARG A 435 -13.47 -8.94 1.55
CA ARG A 435 -14.43 -7.90 1.89
C ARG A 435 -15.55 -7.81 0.86
N TRP A 436 -16.67 -7.22 1.28
CA TRP A 436 -17.79 -6.91 0.40
C TRP A 436 -17.93 -5.40 0.30
N MET A 437 -18.01 -4.89 -0.92
CA MET A 437 -18.20 -3.46 -1.19
C MET A 437 -19.45 -3.22 -2.04
N ALA A 438 -20.02 -2.03 -1.90
CA ALA A 438 -21.07 -1.54 -2.78
C ALA A 438 -20.46 -0.52 -3.75
N ASN A 439 -20.76 -0.67 -5.04
CA ASN A 439 -20.29 0.22 -6.10
C ASN A 439 -21.47 0.53 -7.04
N ASN A 440 -21.60 1.79 -7.45
CA ASN A 440 -22.69 2.29 -8.28
C ASN A 440 -22.49 2.05 -9.79
N ALA A 441 -21.24 1.86 -10.22
CA ALA A 441 -20.87 1.78 -11.63
C ALA A 441 -20.68 0.33 -12.11
N PHE A 442 -19.92 -0.50 -11.38
CA PHE A 442 -19.49 -1.82 -11.82
C PHE A 442 -19.51 -2.86 -10.70
N THR A 443 -19.68 -4.13 -11.08
CA THR A 443 -19.48 -5.27 -10.19
C THR A 443 -18.22 -6.01 -10.61
N TYR A 444 -17.29 -6.17 -9.68
CA TYR A 444 -16.03 -6.87 -9.93
C TYR A 444 -15.51 -7.53 -8.64
N ALA A 445 -14.55 -8.43 -8.81
CA ALA A 445 -13.75 -8.98 -7.72
C ALA A 445 -12.28 -8.79 -8.09
N ILE A 446 -11.53 -8.14 -7.21
CA ILE A 446 -10.10 -7.89 -7.37
C ILE A 446 -9.41 -8.20 -6.04
N GLY A 447 -8.16 -8.64 -6.12
CA GLY A 447 -7.28 -8.73 -4.97
C GLY A 447 -5.97 -8.01 -5.27
N PRO A 448 -5.18 -7.68 -4.23
CA PRO A 448 -3.84 -7.14 -4.41
C PRO A 448 -2.97 -8.13 -5.21
N SER A 449 -1.99 -7.58 -5.93
CA SER A 449 -1.16 -8.35 -6.87
C SER A 449 0.34 -8.28 -6.57
N ASP A 450 0.68 -7.56 -5.52
CA ASP A 450 1.98 -7.06 -5.11
C ASP A 450 2.64 -7.86 -3.98
#